data_AF-J9EZP8-F1
#
_entry.id   AF-J9EZP8-F1
#
_cell.length_a   1.000
_cell.length_b   1.000
_cell.length_c   1.000
_cell.angle_alpha   90.00
_cell.angle_beta   90.00
_cell.angle_gamma   90.00
#
_symmetry.space_group_name_H-M   'P 1'
#
loop_
_entity.id
_entity.type
_entity.pdbx_description
1 polymer ?
#
loop_
_entity_poly.entity_id
_entity_poly.type
_entity_poly.pdbx_seq_one_letter_code
_entity_poly.pdbx_strand_id
1 'polypeptide(L)'
;MQGFAGIFFLQRKGLMPGNQPDDTTDEDATELKFPKEFEQADTLLTSEVYLLLEHRRQQSEQKEEIDEMSDVFVKTLNYTRRMARFKNRETIRAVRTLLATKPLHKFEVAQIANLCPETSEEAKSFNSQ
;
A
#
# COMPACT_ATOMS: atom_id res chain seq x y z
N MET A 1 -57.28 8.84 15.49
CA MET A 1 -56.68 9.50 14.31
C MET A 1 -55.56 8.61 13.80
N GLN A 2 -55.62 8.25 12.50
CA GLN A 2 -54.55 7.88 11.53
C GLN A 2 -53.32 7.12 12.05
N GLY A 3 -52.86 5.97 11.53
CA GLY A 3 -53.05 5.30 10.24
C GLY A 3 -51.68 4.79 9.73
N PHE A 4 -51.63 3.54 9.22
CA PHE A 4 -50.68 2.95 8.24
C PHE A 4 -49.15 3.03 8.52
N ALA A 5 -48.42 1.92 8.73
CA ALA A 5 -47.94 0.93 7.74
C ALA A 5 -46.94 1.50 6.70
N GLY A 6 -45.75 0.91 6.60
CA GLY A 6 -44.86 1.16 5.46
C GLY A 6 -43.36 0.99 5.72
N ILE A 7 -42.88 -0.24 5.63
CA ILE A 7 -41.56 -0.57 5.09
C ILE A 7 -41.42 0.11 3.71
N PHE A 8 -40.55 1.11 3.56
CA PHE A 8 -39.92 1.49 2.28
C PHE A 8 -38.75 2.46 2.55
N PHE A 9 -37.53 1.93 2.48
CA PHE A 9 -36.45 2.42 1.62
C PHE A 9 -36.50 3.92 1.26
N LEU A 10 -35.88 4.80 2.04
CA LEU A 10 -35.39 6.09 1.52
C LEU A 10 -34.23 6.68 2.36
N GLN A 11 -33.01 6.44 1.88
CA GLN A 11 -32.02 7.49 1.65
C GLN A 11 -31.76 8.49 2.79
N ARG A 12 -31.19 8.06 3.92
CA ARG A 12 -30.45 8.99 4.79
C ARG A 12 -28.98 9.06 4.34
N LYS A 13 -28.77 9.61 3.14
CA LYS A 13 -27.52 10.30 2.78
C LYS A 13 -27.44 11.54 3.69
N GLY A 14 -26.81 11.41 4.86
CA GLY A 14 -26.27 12.52 5.63
C GLY A 14 -24.75 12.48 5.46
N LEU A 15 -24.23 13.14 4.42
CA LEU A 15 -23.51 14.40 4.59
C LEU A 15 -22.27 14.21 5.47
N MET A 16 -21.24 13.58 4.91
CA MET A 16 -19.88 13.79 5.39
C MET A 16 -19.54 15.26 5.11
N PRO A 17 -18.99 16.01 6.08
CA PRO A 17 -18.44 17.33 5.79
C PRO A 17 -17.23 17.14 4.86
N GLY A 18 -17.43 17.42 3.58
CA GLY A 18 -16.35 17.73 2.65
C GLY A 18 -15.74 19.09 2.99
N ASN A 19 -14.49 19.26 2.56
CA ASN A 19 -13.57 20.37 2.82
C ASN A 19 -12.88 20.37 4.18
N GLN A 20 -11.97 19.41 4.39
CA GLN A 20 -10.64 19.83 4.81
C GLN A 20 -10.07 20.66 3.65
N PRO A 21 -9.48 21.85 3.87
CA PRO A 21 -8.85 22.56 2.77
C PRO A 21 -7.88 21.57 2.14
N ASP A 22 -8.09 21.34 0.85
CA ASP A 22 -7.10 20.80 -0.06
C ASP A 22 -5.85 21.64 0.21
N ASP A 23 -4.97 21.16 1.10
CA ASP A 23 -3.60 21.65 1.16
C ASP A 23 -3.07 21.11 -0.17
N THR A 24 -3.30 21.89 -1.22
CA THR A 24 -2.75 21.68 -2.57
C THR A 24 -1.25 21.92 -2.46
N THR A 25 -0.59 21.17 -1.58
CA THR A 25 0.82 20.93 -1.67
C THR A 25 1.01 20.16 -2.96
N ASP A 26 1.81 20.71 -3.85
CA ASP A 26 2.25 20.06 -5.08
C ASP A 26 3.01 18.78 -4.65
N GLU A 27 2.27 17.67 -4.52
CA GLU A 27 2.78 16.38 -4.13
C GLU A 27 3.63 15.83 -5.28
N ASP A 28 4.92 15.65 -5.03
CA ASP A 28 5.85 15.16 -6.03
C ASP A 28 6.75 14.09 -5.41
N ALA A 29 6.46 12.83 -5.76
CA ALA A 29 7.25 11.70 -5.30
C ALA A 29 8.69 11.71 -5.84
N THR A 30 8.96 12.40 -6.95
CA THR A 30 10.31 12.57 -7.49
C THR A 30 11.13 13.57 -6.69
N GLU A 31 10.47 14.57 -6.10
CA GLU A 31 11.08 15.54 -5.18
C GLU A 31 10.91 15.16 -3.70
N LEU A 32 10.39 13.94 -3.41
CA LEU A 32 10.08 13.45 -2.06
C LEU A 32 9.11 14.34 -1.28
N LYS A 33 8.26 15.10 -1.98
CA LYS A 33 7.19 15.91 -1.43
C LYS A 33 5.97 15.03 -1.19
N PHE A 34 5.79 14.60 0.04
CA PHE A 34 4.62 13.85 0.47
C PHE A 34 3.74 14.68 1.40
N PRO A 35 2.43 14.39 1.47
CA PRO A 35 1.55 14.95 2.50
C PRO A 35 2.06 14.65 3.90
N LYS A 36 1.65 15.47 4.87
CA LYS A 36 2.04 15.33 6.28
C LYS A 36 1.62 13.97 6.87
N GLU A 37 0.57 13.36 6.33
CA GLU A 37 0.12 12.01 6.69
C GLU A 37 1.15 10.93 6.36
N PHE A 38 2.01 11.15 5.36
CA PHE A 38 3.01 10.20 4.89
C PHE A 38 4.44 10.52 5.33
N GLU A 39 4.68 11.70 5.94
CA GLU A 39 6.00 12.11 6.43
C GLU A 39 6.56 11.14 7.47
N GLN A 40 5.69 10.57 8.32
CA GLN A 40 6.08 9.55 9.32
C GLN A 40 5.76 8.12 8.88
N ALA A 41 5.14 7.92 7.72
CA ALA A 41 4.73 6.61 7.29
C ALA A 41 5.94 5.70 6.98
N ASP A 42 5.81 4.43 7.36
CA ASP A 42 6.75 3.41 6.93
C ASP A 42 6.35 2.84 5.58
N THR A 43 7.33 2.60 4.73
CA THR A 43 7.13 1.98 3.42
C THR A 43 7.15 0.47 3.54
N LEU A 44 6.29 -0.20 2.78
CA LEU A 44 6.28 -1.65 2.65
C LEU A 44 6.85 -2.05 1.29
N LEU A 45 7.71 -3.06 1.28
CA LEU A 45 8.21 -3.64 0.04
C LEU A 45 7.13 -4.49 -0.61
N THR A 46 7.10 -4.55 -1.94
CA THR A 46 6.15 -5.39 -2.69
C THR A 46 6.22 -6.86 -2.24
N SER A 47 7.42 -7.30 -1.87
CA SER A 47 7.69 -8.63 -1.31
C SER A 47 7.08 -8.83 0.09
N GLU A 48 7.07 -7.80 0.93
CA GLU A 48 6.42 -7.85 2.26
C GLU A 48 4.91 -7.87 2.14
N VAL A 49 4.37 -7.02 1.27
CA VAL A 49 2.94 -6.96 0.99
C VAL A 49 2.47 -8.32 0.47
N TYR A 50 3.22 -8.96 -0.44
CA TYR A 50 2.91 -10.31 -0.91
C TYR A 50 2.78 -11.32 0.25
N LEU A 51 3.75 -11.35 1.17
CA LEU A 51 3.75 -12.28 2.30
C LEU A 51 2.58 -12.04 3.26
N LEU A 52 2.26 -10.76 3.53
CA LEU A 52 1.13 -10.39 4.38
C LEU A 52 -0.20 -10.83 3.75
N LEU A 53 -0.38 -10.59 2.45
CA LEU A 53 -1.59 -10.97 1.72
C LEU A 53 -1.71 -12.49 1.60
N GLU A 54 -0.61 -13.20 1.33
CA GLU A 54 -0.61 -14.67 1.27
C GLU A 54 -1.02 -15.27 2.62
N HIS A 55 -0.43 -14.78 3.71
CA HIS A 55 -0.76 -15.24 5.06
C HIS A 55 -2.23 -14.95 5.41
N ARG A 56 -2.75 -13.77 5.07
CA ARG A 56 -4.16 -13.42 5.27
C ARG A 56 -5.10 -14.35 4.49
N ARG A 57 -4.74 -14.68 3.24
CA ARG A 57 -5.48 -15.62 2.39
C ARG A 57 -5.55 -17.02 3.01
N GLN A 58 -4.40 -17.54 3.46
CA GLN A 58 -4.32 -18.86 4.13
C GLN A 58 -5.14 -18.89 5.42
N GLN A 59 -5.14 -17.80 6.20
CA GLN A 59 -5.98 -17.70 7.40
C GLN A 59 -7.47 -17.71 7.10
N SER A 60 -7.91 -17.03 6.02
CA SER A 60 -9.32 -17.05 5.60
C SER A 60 -9.75 -18.45 5.16
N GLU A 61 -8.91 -19.15 4.39
CA GLU A 61 -9.18 -20.54 3.97
C GLU A 61 -9.28 -21.51 5.15
N GLN A 62 -8.41 -21.35 6.16
CA GLN A 62 -8.42 -22.19 7.36
C GLN A 62 -9.64 -21.96 8.26
N LYS A 63 -10.24 -20.77 8.22
CA LYS A 63 -11.39 -20.42 9.07
C LYS A 63 -12.74 -20.79 8.46
N GLU A 64 -12.77 -21.37 7.26
CA GLU A 64 -13.99 -21.58 6.46
C GLU A 64 -14.86 -20.31 6.36
N GLU A 65 -14.27 -19.12 6.54
CA GLU A 65 -14.94 -17.86 6.26
C GLU A 65 -15.04 -17.75 4.74
N ILE A 66 -16.23 -18.05 4.21
CA ILE A 66 -16.66 -17.75 2.84
C ILE A 66 -16.88 -16.24 2.71
N ASP A 67 -15.94 -15.43 3.22
CA ASP A 67 -15.91 -14.03 2.86
C ASP A 67 -15.19 -13.97 1.51
N GLU A 68 -15.95 -13.69 0.46
CA GLU A 68 -15.40 -13.51 -0.88
C GLU A 68 -14.29 -12.46 -0.79
N MET A 69 -13.04 -12.89 -0.92
CA MET A 69 -11.90 -11.97 -0.83
C MET A 69 -12.13 -10.83 -1.81
N SER A 70 -12.12 -9.59 -1.30
CA SER A 70 -12.35 -8.39 -2.11
C SER A 70 -11.56 -8.44 -3.41
N ASP A 71 -12.19 -8.03 -4.51
CA ASP A 71 -11.53 -7.95 -5.82
C ASP A 71 -10.21 -7.14 -5.76
N VAL A 72 -10.17 -6.09 -4.93
CA VAL A 72 -8.95 -5.30 -4.67
C VAL A 72 -7.87 -6.16 -4.00
N PHE A 73 -8.23 -7.03 -3.06
CA PHE A 73 -7.31 -7.95 -2.41
C PHE A 73 -6.71 -8.94 -3.41
N VAL A 74 -7.56 -9.57 -4.23
CA VAL A 74 -7.13 -10.56 -5.24
C VAL A 74 -6.22 -9.90 -6.28
N LYS A 75 -6.58 -8.70 -6.75
CA LYS A 75 -5.75 -7.92 -7.69
C LYS A 75 -4.40 -7.56 -7.08
N THR A 76 -4.38 -7.07 -5.84
CA THR A 76 -3.13 -6.69 -5.14
C THR A 76 -2.25 -7.91 -4.89
N LEU A 77 -2.84 -9.04 -4.50
CA LEU A 77 -2.10 -10.30 -4.32
C LEU A 77 -1.48 -10.76 -5.65
N ASN A 78 -2.22 -10.72 -6.75
CA ASN A 78 -1.71 -11.11 -8.06
C ASN A 78 -0.66 -10.15 -8.63
N TYR A 79 -0.75 -8.86 -8.31
CA TYR A 79 0.27 -7.87 -8.65
C TYR A 79 1.55 -8.12 -7.86
N THR A 80 1.43 -8.15 -6.53
CA THR A 80 2.57 -8.36 -5.63
C THR A 80 3.24 -9.71 -5.86
N ARG A 81 2.49 -10.77 -6.18
CA ARG A 81 3.04 -12.08 -6.55
C ARG A 81 3.95 -12.04 -7.78
N ARG A 82 3.62 -11.22 -8.77
CA ARG A 82 4.41 -11.07 -10.01
C ARG A 82 5.61 -10.15 -9.83
N MET A 83 5.47 -9.12 -9.01
CA MET A 83 6.49 -8.09 -8.79
C MET A 83 7.40 -8.38 -7.58
N ALA A 84 7.01 -9.29 -6.69
CA ALA A 84 7.83 -9.69 -5.54
C ALA A 84 9.12 -10.35 -6.01
N ARG A 85 10.24 -9.66 -5.81
CA ARG A 85 11.58 -10.16 -6.08
C ARG A 85 12.06 -11.16 -5.03
N PHE A 86 11.62 -10.98 -3.79
CA PHE A 86 12.04 -11.79 -2.66
C PHE A 86 10.85 -12.54 -2.08
N LYS A 87 10.97 -13.86 -1.90
CA LYS A 87 9.94 -14.69 -1.25
C LYS A 87 10.35 -15.15 0.15
N ASN A 88 11.61 -14.96 0.51
CA ASN A 88 12.15 -15.36 1.80
C ASN A 88 12.15 -14.16 2.76
N ARG A 89 11.52 -14.34 3.93
CA ARG A 89 11.44 -13.35 5.01
C ARG A 89 12.82 -12.87 5.47
N GLU A 90 13.77 -13.79 5.59
CA GLU A 90 15.13 -13.44 6.04
C GLU A 90 15.86 -12.58 5.00
N THR A 91 15.68 -12.88 3.71
CA THR A 91 16.26 -12.08 2.62
C THR A 91 15.68 -10.68 2.60
N ILE A 92 14.35 -10.54 2.76
CA ILE A 92 13.69 -9.23 2.81
C ILE A 92 14.23 -8.40 3.98
N ARG A 93 14.36 -9.01 5.17
CA ARG A 93 14.92 -8.34 6.34
C ARG A 93 16.38 -7.93 6.13
N ALA A 94 17.19 -8.80 5.51
CA ALA A 94 18.57 -8.50 5.19
C ALA A 94 18.69 -7.32 4.22
N VAL A 95 17.88 -7.30 3.15
CA VAL A 95 17.85 -6.20 2.17
C VAL A 95 17.44 -4.89 2.84
N ARG A 96 16.39 -4.88 3.67
CA ARG A 96 15.98 -3.67 4.40
C ARG A 96 17.07 -3.20 5.37
N THR A 97 17.71 -4.10 6.10
CA THR A 97 18.80 -3.75 7.03
C THR A 97 19.99 -3.17 6.27
N LEU A 98 20.35 -3.76 5.13
CA LEU A 98 21.44 -3.29 4.28
C LEU A 98 21.16 -1.88 3.75
N LEU A 99 19.97 -1.65 3.21
CA LEU A 99 19.59 -0.34 2.66
C LEU A 99 19.39 0.72 3.75
N ALA A 100 18.94 0.33 4.94
CA ALA A 100 18.80 1.24 6.09
C ALA A 100 20.15 1.77 6.62
N THR A 101 21.28 1.16 6.25
CA THR A 101 22.60 1.72 6.58
C THR A 101 22.97 2.95 5.74
N LYS A 102 22.21 3.25 4.69
CA LYS A 102 22.43 4.37 3.79
C LYS A 102 21.50 5.54 4.15
N PRO A 103 21.94 6.80 3.97
CA PRO A 103 21.12 7.99 4.24
C PRO A 103 20.11 8.22 3.09
N LEU A 104 19.21 7.26 2.88
CA LEU A 104 18.18 7.30 1.85
C LEU A 104 16.81 7.49 2.50
N HIS A 105 15.90 8.18 1.80
CA HIS A 105 14.53 8.31 2.26
C HIS A 105 13.82 6.94 2.24
N LYS A 106 12.86 6.73 3.14
CA LYS A 106 12.12 5.46 3.24
C LYS A 106 11.45 5.07 1.91
N PHE A 107 11.04 6.07 1.13
CA PHE A 107 10.50 5.89 -0.23
C PHE A 107 11.56 5.36 -1.19
N GLU A 108 12.73 5.98 -1.27
CA GLU A 108 13.83 5.56 -2.14
C GLU A 108 14.31 4.15 -1.80
N VAL A 109 14.40 3.81 -0.51
CA VAL A 109 14.73 2.46 -0.05
C VAL A 109 13.74 1.44 -0.61
N ALA A 110 12.45 1.74 -0.58
CA ALA A 110 11.43 0.87 -1.14
C ALA A 110 11.50 0.81 -2.67
N GLN A 111 11.77 1.94 -3.35
CA GLN A 111 11.94 1.98 -4.81
C GLN A 111 13.10 1.09 -5.26
N ILE A 112 14.27 1.24 -4.65
CA ILE A 112 15.46 0.43 -4.97
C ILE A 112 15.20 -1.06 -4.73
N ALA A 113 14.58 -1.41 -3.59
CA ALA A 113 14.30 -2.80 -3.27
C ALA A 113 13.20 -3.44 -4.14
N ASN A 114 12.28 -2.63 -4.70
CA ASN A 114 11.21 -3.12 -5.57
C ASN A 114 11.66 -3.21 -7.04
N LEU A 115 12.38 -2.21 -7.53
CA LEU A 115 12.83 -2.11 -8.92
C LEU A 115 14.09 -2.94 -9.18
N CYS A 116 14.97 -3.08 -8.18
CA CYS A 116 16.27 -3.74 -8.29
C CYS A 116 17.08 -3.27 -9.51
N PRO A 117 17.49 -1.99 -9.56
CA PRO A 117 18.28 -1.46 -10.67
C PRO A 117 19.61 -2.21 -10.79
N GLU A 118 20.03 -2.51 -12.02
CA GLU A 118 21.27 -3.26 -12.28
C GLU A 118 22.49 -2.33 -12.29
N THR A 119 22.28 -1.04 -12.55
CA THR A 119 23.34 -0.03 -12.65
C THR A 119 23.05 1.18 -11.75
N SER A 120 24.12 1.87 -11.34
CA SER A 120 23.99 3.11 -10.55
C SER A 120 23.32 4.24 -11.34
N GLU A 121 23.45 4.25 -12.66
CA GLU A 121 22.83 5.25 -13.54
C GLU A 121 21.31 5.05 -13.60
N GLU A 122 20.86 3.81 -13.70
CA GLU A 122 19.43 3.46 -13.64
C GLU A 122 18.82 3.83 -12.28
N ALA A 123 19.52 3.52 -11.18
CA ALA A 123 19.07 3.89 -9.84
C ALA A 123 18.88 5.40 -9.66
N LYS A 124 19.76 6.22 -10.26
CA LYS A 124 19.64 7.70 -10.24
C LYS A 124 18.54 8.22 -11.14
N SER A 125 18.25 7.54 -12.25
CA SER A 125 17.14 7.90 -13.14
C SER A 125 15.79 7.84 -12.41
N PHE A 126 15.62 6.88 -11.49
CA PHE A 126 14.40 6.75 -10.68
C PHE A 126 14.37 7.66 -9.45
N ASN A 127 15.53 7.96 -8.88
CA ASN A 127 15.67 8.84 -7.73
C ASN A 127 16.42 10.09 -8.21
N SER A 128 15.69 11.00 -8.86
CA SER A 128 16.25 12.17 -9.54
C SER A 128 17.01 13.09 -8.56
N GLN A 129 18.29 12.78 -8.33
CA GLN A 129 19.31 13.62 -7.66
C GLN A 129 20.67 13.51 -8.35
#